data_AF-A0A238TCV0-F1
#
_entry.id   AF-A0A238TCV0-F1
#
_cell.length_a   1.000
_cell.length_b   1.000
_cell.length_c   1.000
_cell.angle_alpha   90.00
_cell.angle_beta   90.00
_cell.angle_gamma   90.00
#
_symmetry.space_group_name_H-M   'P 1'
#
loop_
_entity.id
_entity.type
_entity.pdbx_description
1 polymer ?
#
loop_
_entity_poly.entity_id
_entity_poly.type
_entity_poly.pdbx_seq_one_letter_code
_entity_poly.pdbx_strand_id
1 'polypeptide(L)'
;MNNPFAQALSAALNYAVVSRQVSDENNMVGFMYREAAAFEQDSGWRLFSGAEDDDFVNNPDNFITIPLNEALEICPEIKSLLAEKQGAWEWDDDAQDYVNVTDWQPQE
;
A
#
# COMPACT_ATOMS: atom_id res chain seq x y z
N MET A 1 22.14 -9.72 -0.47
CA MET A 1 21.91 -10.67 0.64
C MET A 1 20.58 -10.31 1.27
N ASN A 2 19.61 -11.22 1.27
CA ASN A 2 18.31 -10.96 1.87
C ASN A 2 18.40 -11.31 3.36
N ASN A 3 18.61 -10.30 4.21
CA ASN A 3 18.61 -10.50 5.66
C ASN A 3 17.16 -10.33 6.16
N PRO A 4 16.48 -11.41 6.58
CA PRO A 4 15.08 -11.33 7.02
C PRO A 4 14.88 -10.40 8.21
N PHE A 5 15.88 -10.25 9.09
CA PHE A 5 15.81 -9.32 10.22
C PHE A 5 15.91 -7.86 9.79
N ALA A 6 16.71 -7.57 8.76
CA ALA A 6 16.79 -6.21 8.20
C ALA A 6 15.47 -5.84 7.50
N GLN A 7 14.82 -6.81 6.85
CA GLN A 7 13.52 -6.60 6.21
C GLN A 7 12.41 -6.41 7.25
N ALA A 8 12.39 -7.21 8.32
CA ALA A 8 11.46 -7.04 9.44
C ALA A 8 11.67 -5.70 10.16
N LEU A 9 12.92 -5.31 10.41
CA LEU A 9 13.24 -4.03 11.04
C LEU A 9 12.84 -2.85 10.15
N SER A 10 13.12 -2.95 8.84
CA SER A 10 12.69 -1.96 7.85
C SER A 10 11.15 -1.83 7.83
N ALA A 11 10.42 -2.94 7.83
CA ALA A 11 8.96 -2.92 7.88
C ALA A 11 8.39 -2.34 9.19
N ALA A 12 9.11 -2.45 10.31
CA ALA A 12 8.71 -1.85 11.58
C ALA A 12 9.04 -0.35 11.67
N LEU A 13 9.98 0.15 10.86
CA LEU A 13 10.45 1.54 10.91
C LEU A 13 9.88 2.43 9.82
N ASN A 14 9.43 1.85 8.72
CA ASN A 14 8.84 2.58 7.60
C ASN A 14 7.33 2.69 7.73
N TYR A 15 6.75 3.73 7.14
CA TYR A 15 5.34 4.02 7.13
C TYR A 15 4.72 3.75 5.75
N ALA A 16 3.47 3.34 5.75
CA ALA A 16 2.61 3.27 4.58
C ALA A 16 1.52 4.35 4.69
N VAL A 17 1.05 4.86 3.55
CA VAL A 17 -0.12 5.72 3.51
C VAL A 17 -1.34 4.85 3.23
N VAL A 18 -2.39 5.03 4.02
CA VAL A 18 -3.60 4.24 3.93
C VAL A 18 -4.79 5.19 3.89
N SER A 19 -5.72 4.93 2.98
CA SER A 19 -7.01 5.63 2.93
C SER A 19 -7.78 5.39 4.23
N ARG A 20 -8.42 6.44 4.75
CA ARG A 20 -9.30 6.32 5.92
C ARG A 20 -10.50 5.41 5.68
N GLN A 21 -10.91 5.20 4.43
CA GLN A 21 -11.92 4.19 4.11
C GLN A 21 -11.43 2.77 4.45
N VAL A 22 -10.14 2.50 4.32
CA VAL A 22 -9.55 1.23 4.74
C VAL A 22 -9.35 1.21 6.26
N SER A 23 -8.76 2.25 6.85
CA SER A 23 -8.39 2.23 8.28
C SER A 23 -9.57 2.41 9.25
N ASP A 24 -10.48 3.33 8.97
CA ASP A 24 -11.53 3.75 9.91
C ASP A 24 -12.85 3.01 9.64
N GLU A 25 -13.14 2.71 8.37
CA GLU A 25 -14.37 2.01 7.96
C GLU A 25 -14.20 0.49 7.83
N ASN A 26 -12.98 -0.03 8.00
CA ASN A 26 -12.62 -1.45 7.79
C ASN A 26 -13.01 -1.98 6.40
N ASN A 27 -12.97 -1.13 5.37
CA ASN A 27 -13.14 -1.59 4.00
C ASN A 27 -11.92 -2.41 3.56
N MET A 28 -12.16 -3.36 2.66
CA MET A 28 -11.10 -4.12 2.00
C MET A 28 -10.20 -3.18 1.20
N VAL A 29 -8.92 -3.55 1.06
CA VAL A 29 -8.02 -2.90 0.10
C VAL A 29 -8.39 -3.38 -1.31
N GLY A 30 -9.04 -2.54 -2.10
CA GLY A 30 -9.36 -2.87 -3.50
C GLY A 30 -8.23 -2.51 -4.46
N PHE A 31 -7.38 -1.56 -4.07
CA PHE A 31 -6.27 -1.08 -4.88
C PHE A 31 -5.07 -0.70 -4.01
N MET A 32 -3.88 -1.08 -4.45
CA MET A 32 -2.63 -0.67 -3.81
C MET A 32 -1.55 -0.41 -4.85
N TYR A 33 -0.63 0.48 -4.51
CA TYR A 33 0.57 0.66 -5.31
C TYR A 33 1.79 0.95 -4.44
N ARG A 34 2.95 0.74 -5.05
CA ARG A 34 4.25 1.08 -4.50
C ARG A 34 4.99 1.99 -5.46
N GLU A 35 5.48 3.11 -4.93
CA GLU A 35 6.31 4.07 -5.64
C GLU A 35 7.63 4.32 -4.91
N ALA A 36 8.47 5.21 -5.47
CA ALA A 36 9.69 5.62 -4.82
C ALA A 36 9.38 6.31 -3.48
N ALA A 37 10.16 6.01 -2.45
CA ALA A 37 10.02 6.65 -1.15
C ALA A 37 10.15 8.17 -1.27
N ALA A 38 9.14 8.90 -0.80
CA ALA A 38 9.15 10.36 -0.79
C ALA A 38 10.10 10.93 0.30
N PHE A 39 10.37 10.15 1.35
CA PHE A 39 11.29 10.50 2.45
C PHE A 39 11.90 9.24 3.09
N GLU A 40 12.83 9.42 4.03
CA GLU A 40 13.67 8.32 4.58
C GLU A 40 12.87 7.14 5.17
N GLN A 41 11.74 7.42 5.84
CA GLN A 41 10.88 6.40 6.45
C GLN A 41 9.64 6.07 5.61
N ASP A 42 9.55 6.54 4.36
CA ASP A 42 8.46 6.16 3.47
C ASP A 42 8.74 4.78 2.86
N SER A 43 7.83 3.84 3.07
CA SER A 43 7.93 2.51 2.46
C SER A 43 7.67 2.52 0.95
N GLY A 44 7.02 3.58 0.46
CA GLY A 44 6.48 3.73 -0.88
C GLY A 44 5.07 3.13 -1.05
N TRP A 45 4.54 2.42 -0.05
CA TRP A 45 3.22 1.78 -0.13
C TRP A 45 2.09 2.77 0.09
N ARG A 46 1.07 2.65 -0.77
CA ARG A 46 -0.19 3.39 -0.74
C ARG A 46 -1.34 2.40 -0.89
N LEU A 47 -2.29 2.40 0.05
CA LEU A 47 -3.39 1.44 0.11
C LEU A 47 -4.74 2.17 0.07
N PHE A 48 -5.65 1.70 -0.77
CA PHE A 48 -6.95 2.30 -1.07
C PHE A 48 -8.06 1.26 -1.05
N SER A 49 -9.29 1.70 -0.77
CA SER A 49 -10.45 0.81 -0.91
C SER A 49 -10.80 0.54 -2.37
N GLY A 50 -10.42 1.45 -3.28
CA GLY A 50 -10.79 1.45 -4.69
C GLY A 50 -12.09 2.20 -4.98
N ALA A 51 -12.78 2.70 -3.95
CA ALA A 51 -13.99 3.49 -4.06
C ALA A 51 -13.76 5.01 -3.89
N GLU A 52 -12.51 5.43 -3.66
CA GLU A 52 -12.14 6.83 -3.55
C GLU A 52 -12.31 7.56 -4.90
N ASP A 53 -12.96 8.72 -4.86
CA ASP A 53 -13.05 9.62 -6.01
C ASP A 53 -11.93 10.67 -6.01
N ASP A 54 -11.83 11.45 -7.09
CA ASP A 54 -10.79 12.47 -7.24
C ASP A 54 -10.83 13.51 -6.12
N ASP A 55 -12.02 13.93 -5.67
CA ASP A 55 -12.16 14.91 -4.59
C ASP A 55 -11.64 14.33 -3.25
N PHE A 56 -11.87 13.04 -3.00
CA PHE A 56 -11.35 12.33 -1.85
C PHE A 56 -9.83 12.21 -1.88
N VAL A 57 -9.26 11.79 -3.02
CA VAL A 57 -7.81 11.58 -3.17
C VAL A 57 -7.03 12.89 -3.09
N ASN A 58 -7.62 14.01 -3.51
CA ASN A 58 -6.98 15.32 -3.45
C ASN A 58 -6.98 15.96 -2.04
N ASN A 59 -7.62 15.35 -1.04
CA ASN A 59 -7.62 15.85 0.33
C ASN A 59 -6.69 15.02 1.24
N PRO A 60 -5.56 15.57 1.71
CA PRO A 60 -4.62 14.82 2.55
C PRO A 60 -5.20 14.37 3.89
N ASP A 61 -6.24 15.04 4.42
CA ASP A 61 -6.88 14.64 5.69
C ASP A 61 -7.61 13.29 5.60
N ASN A 62 -7.91 12.83 4.38
CA ASN A 62 -8.53 11.54 4.10
C ASN A 62 -7.56 10.36 4.18
N PHE A 63 -6.29 10.62 4.45
CA PHE A 63 -5.26 9.61 4.57
C PHE A 63 -4.68 9.58 5.98
N ILE A 64 -4.14 8.41 6.34
CA ILE A 64 -3.35 8.21 7.55
C ILE A 64 -2.03 7.54 7.20
N THR A 65 -0.98 7.88 7.95
CA THR A 65 0.28 7.16 7.92
C THR A 65 0.34 6.19 9.07
N ILE A 66 0.49 4.90 8.78
CA ILE A 66 0.67 3.85 9.78
C ILE A 66 1.99 3.11 9.53
N PRO A 67 2.60 2.53 10.57
CA PRO A 67 3.75 1.64 10.39
C PRO A 67 3.45 0.54 9.35
N LEU A 68 4.41 0.21 8.49
CA LEU A 68 4.22 -0.76 7.42
C LEU A 68 3.83 -2.13 7.98
N ASN A 69 4.33 -2.53 9.15
CA ASN A 69 3.90 -3.75 9.83
C ASN A 69 2.39 -3.76 10.15
N GLU A 70 1.79 -2.62 10.52
CA GLU A 70 0.34 -2.52 10.73
C GLU A 70 -0.41 -2.65 9.40
N ALA A 71 0.10 -2.04 8.32
CA ALA A 71 -0.46 -2.24 6.99
C ALA A 71 -0.41 -3.71 6.53
N LEU A 72 0.63 -4.46 6.91
CA LEU A 72 0.76 -5.91 6.66
C LEU A 72 -0.18 -6.77 7.52
N GLU A 73 -0.77 -6.20 8.57
CA GLU A 73 -1.84 -6.84 9.34
C GLU A 73 -3.20 -6.58 8.71
N ILE A 74 -3.42 -5.37 8.15
CA ILE A 74 -4.62 -5.03 7.38
C ILE A 74 -4.70 -5.83 6.07
N CYS A 75 -3.59 -5.89 5.33
CA CYS A 75 -3.50 -6.59 4.04
C CYS A 75 -2.25 -7.49 3.99
N PRO A 76 -2.38 -8.77 4.41
CA PRO A 76 -1.28 -9.72 4.42
C PRO A 76 -0.65 -10.00 3.05
N GLU A 77 -1.37 -9.77 1.95
CA GLU A 77 -0.97 -10.02 0.57
C GLU A 77 0.25 -9.17 0.17
N ILE A 78 0.38 -7.97 0.75
CA ILE A 78 1.54 -7.09 0.59
C ILE A 78 2.85 -7.80 0.97
N LYS A 79 2.82 -8.76 1.91
CA LYS A 79 4.03 -9.50 2.35
C LYS A 79 4.75 -10.17 1.18
N SER A 80 4.00 -10.75 0.26
CA SER A 80 4.54 -11.39 -0.94
C SER A 80 5.11 -10.38 -1.94
N LEU A 81 4.60 -9.14 -1.90
CA LEU A 81 4.96 -8.04 -2.80
C LEU A 81 6.07 -7.13 -2.23
N LEU A 82 6.52 -7.32 -0.99
CA LEU A 82 7.55 -6.46 -0.37
C LEU A 82 8.89 -6.45 -1.13
N ALA A 83 9.15 -7.47 -1.96
CA ALA A 83 10.34 -7.55 -2.81
C ALA A 83 10.25 -6.62 -4.05
N GLU A 84 9.04 -6.24 -4.46
CA GLU A 84 8.80 -5.40 -5.63
C GLU A 84 9.18 -3.95 -5.34
N LYS A 85 9.95 -3.32 -6.23
CA LYS A 85 10.41 -1.94 -6.02
C LYS A 85 9.35 -0.89 -6.36
N GLN A 86 8.46 -1.22 -7.28
CA GLN A 86 7.39 -0.38 -7.76
C GLN A 86 6.32 -1.25 -8.44
N GLY A 87 5.10 -0.75 -8.52
CA GLY A 87 4.00 -1.41 -9.22
C GLY A 87 2.65 -1.06 -8.61
N ALA A 88 1.58 -1.47 -9.28
CA ALA A 88 0.23 -1.36 -8.76
C ALA A 88 -0.50 -2.70 -8.91
N TRP A 89 -1.44 -2.93 -7.99
CA TRP A 89 -2.22 -4.13 -7.90
C TRP A 89 -3.65 -3.80 -7.51
N GLU A 90 -4.60 -4.49 -8.13
CA GLU A 90 -6.02 -4.37 -7.85
C GLU A 90 -6.59 -5.74 -7.49
N TRP A 91 -7.60 -5.75 -6.63
CA TRP A 91 -8.31 -6.97 -6.30
C TRP A 91 -9.16 -7.42 -7.49
N ASP A 92 -8.99 -8.67 -7.91
CA ASP A 92 -9.80 -9.31 -8.94
C ASP A 92 -10.75 -10.33 -8.32
N ASP A 93 -12.06 -10.08 -8.45
CA ASP A 93 -13.10 -10.94 -7.86
C ASP A 93 -13.16 -12.34 -8.49
N ASP A 94 -12.76 -12.50 -9.75
CA ASP A 94 -12.79 -13.80 -10.43
C ASP A 94 -11.60 -14.68 -10.01
N ALA A 95 -10.42 -14.07 -9.87
CA ALA A 95 -9.19 -14.71 -9.41
C ALA A 95 -9.14 -14.89 -7.89
N GLN A 96 -9.92 -14.08 -7.14
CA GLN A 96 -9.85 -13.96 -5.68
C GLN A 96 -8.42 -13.66 -5.21
N ASP A 97 -7.72 -12.80 -5.96
CA ASP A 97 -6.33 -12.43 -5.72
C ASP A 97 -6.04 -11.04 -6.29
N TYR A 98 -4.91 -10.46 -5.88
CA TYR A 98 -4.43 -9.20 -6.43
C TYR A 98 -3.70 -9.42 -7.75
N VAL A 99 -4.17 -8.75 -8.80
CA VAL A 99 -3.59 -8.80 -10.13
C VAL A 99 -2.80 -7.52 -10.42
N ASN A 100 -1.74 -7.63 -11.21
CA ASN A 100 -0.91 -6.47 -11.55
C ASN A 100 -1.64 -5.53 -12.51
N VAL A 101 -1.69 -4.24 -12.18
CA VAL A 101 -2.23 -3.20 -13.06
C VAL A 101 -1.13 -2.74 -14.01
N THR A 102 -1.20 -3.23 -15.25
CA THR A 102 -0.13 -3.03 -16.25
C THR A 102 -0.08 -1.63 -16.87
N ASP A 103 -1.17 -0.87 -16.80
CA ASP A 103 -1.25 0.49 -17.37
C ASP A 103 -0.92 1.58 -16.33
N TRP A 104 -0.65 1.19 -15.08
CA TRP A 104 -0.30 2.14 -14.03
C TRP A 104 1.13 2.65 -14.19
N GLN A 105 1.31 3.95 -13.92
CA GLN A 105 2.62 4.59 -13.84
C GLN A 105 2.74 5.38 -12.53
N PRO A 106 3.94 5.41 -11.92
CA PRO A 106 4.18 6.25 -10.74
C PRO A 106 3.93 7.72 -11.08
N GLN A 107 3.39 8.46 -10.12
CA GLN A 107 3.26 9.91 -10.24
C GLN A 107 4.64 10.54 -10.02
N GLU A 108 5.14 11.31 -11.00
CA GLU A 108 6.40 12.07 -10.89
C GLU A 108 6.24 13.39 -10.13
#